data_AF-A0A7C2W909-F1
#
_entry.id   AF-A0A7C2W909-F1
#
_cell.length_a   1.000
_cell.length_b   1.000
_cell.length_c   1.000
_cell.angle_alpha   90.00
_cell.angle_beta   90.00
_cell.angle_gamma   90.00
#
_symmetry.space_group_name_H-M   'P 1'
#
loop_
_entity.id
_entity.type
_entity.pdbx_description
1 polymer ?
#
loop_
_entity_poly.entity_id
_entity_poly.type
_entity_poly.pdbx_seq_one_letter_code
_entity_poly.pdbx_strand_id
1 'polypeptide(L)'
;ILNLLGDLQAQLGLAYLLISHDLAIVRHISHRVAVMYFGRLMEIADRDTLYKNPRHPYTRALLAAVHIPDPRVERRRRARPLPGEVPSPSNPPTGCRFHTRCPLREYLGRPAECEQVEPQFRDLEGGHRVACHFAERSGEVDGNGLPEAAGQRRAGGAVNVGPL
;
A
#
# COMPACT_ATOMS: atom_id res chain seq x y z
N ILE A 1 23.82 -5.84 -9.40
CA ILE A 1 23.89 -4.36 -9.21
C ILE A 1 23.27 -3.93 -7.89
N LEU A 2 22.06 -4.36 -7.53
CA LEU A 2 21.41 -3.93 -6.27
C LEU A 2 22.23 -4.19 -4.99
N ASN A 3 22.87 -5.36 -4.88
CA ASN A 3 23.73 -5.66 -3.72
C ASN A 3 24.93 -4.73 -3.64
N LEU A 4 25.57 -4.43 -4.79
CA LEU A 4 26.67 -3.46 -4.85
C LEU A 4 26.23 -2.07 -4.41
N LEU A 5 25.02 -1.63 -4.79
CA LEU A 5 24.48 -0.36 -4.30
C LEU A 5 24.29 -0.38 -2.78
N GLY A 6 23.76 -1.48 -2.23
CA GLY A 6 23.65 -1.66 -0.79
C GLY A 6 25.00 -1.61 -0.07
N ASP A 7 26.02 -2.26 -0.61
CA ASP A 7 27.37 -2.27 -0.05
C ASP A 7 27.98 -0.86 -0.08
N LEU A 8 27.85 -0.13 -1.19
CA LEU A 8 28.33 1.25 -1.32
C LEU A 8 27.59 2.20 -0.39
N GLN A 9 26.27 2.02 -0.23
CA GLN A 9 25.48 2.81 0.71
C GLN A 9 26.05 2.69 2.13
N ALA A 10 26.33 1.47 2.58
CA ALA A 10 26.86 1.19 3.91
C ALA A 10 28.31 1.67 4.07
N GLN A 11 29.16 1.43 3.08
CA GLN A 11 30.58 1.81 3.12
C GLN A 11 30.79 3.32 3.10
N LEU A 12 29.96 4.06 2.35
CA LEU A 12 30.14 5.49 2.10
C LEU A 12 29.15 6.38 2.88
N GLY A 13 28.22 5.78 3.64
CA GLY A 13 27.22 6.52 4.43
C GLY A 13 26.23 7.32 3.58
N LEU A 14 25.84 6.80 2.41
CA LEU A 14 25.03 7.54 1.43
C LEU A 14 23.52 7.44 1.69
N ALA A 15 22.80 8.51 1.39
CA ALA A 15 21.34 8.47 1.27
C ALA A 15 20.94 8.18 -0.18
N TYR A 16 20.09 7.18 -0.39
CA TYR A 16 19.54 6.84 -1.71
C TYR A 16 18.05 7.09 -1.78
N LEU A 17 17.63 7.76 -2.86
CA LEU A 17 16.25 7.86 -3.30
C LEU A 17 16.10 7.03 -4.57
N LEU A 18 15.43 5.88 -4.46
CA LEU A 18 15.11 5.02 -5.60
C LEU A 18 13.69 5.30 -6.09
N ILE A 19 13.52 5.40 -7.41
CA ILE A 19 12.21 5.42 -8.08
C ILE A 19 12.11 4.15 -8.92
N SER A 20 11.12 3.32 -8.63
CA SER A 20 10.88 2.06 -9.34
C SER A 20 9.38 1.75 -9.41
N HIS A 21 8.98 1.02 -10.45
CA HIS A 21 7.64 0.44 -10.57
C HIS A 21 7.59 -1.02 -10.08
N ASP A 22 8.74 -1.65 -9.86
CA ASP A 22 8.85 -3.03 -9.39
C ASP A 22 8.95 -3.06 -7.86
N LEU A 23 7.87 -3.49 -7.22
CA LEU A 23 7.79 -3.65 -5.78
C LEU A 23 8.76 -4.74 -5.25
N ALA A 24 9.09 -5.77 -6.01
CA ALA A 24 10.07 -6.77 -5.57
C ALA A 24 11.46 -6.14 -5.35
N ILE A 25 11.87 -5.23 -6.26
CA ILE A 25 13.12 -4.48 -6.13
C ILE A 25 13.06 -3.54 -4.94
N VAL A 26 11.97 -2.77 -4.81
CA VAL A 26 11.79 -1.80 -3.71
C VAL A 26 11.84 -2.50 -2.35
N ARG A 27 11.24 -3.70 -2.23
CA ARG A 27 11.33 -4.52 -1.02
C ARG A 27 12.77 -4.89 -0.67
N HIS A 28 13.62 -5.17 -1.66
CA HIS A 28 14.97 -5.66 -1.38
C HIS A 28 15.88 -4.57 -0.80
N ILE A 29 15.78 -3.33 -1.30
CA ILE A 29 16.80 -2.30 -1.02
C ILE A 29 16.32 -1.09 -0.21
N SER A 30 15.01 -0.90 -0.05
CA SER A 30 14.48 0.30 0.60
C SER A 30 14.21 0.08 2.09
N HIS A 31 14.61 1.05 2.92
CA HIS A 31 14.24 1.12 4.34
C HIS A 31 12.81 1.64 4.52
N ARG A 32 12.43 2.63 3.73
CA ARG A 32 11.10 3.26 3.69
C ARG A 32 10.60 3.26 2.26
N VAL A 33 9.30 3.06 2.11
CA VAL A 33 8.66 2.96 0.79
C VAL A 33 7.52 3.98 0.73
N ALA A 34 7.56 4.83 -0.28
CA ALA A 34 6.51 5.79 -0.58
C ALA A 34 5.79 5.36 -1.87
N VAL A 35 4.47 5.20 -1.79
CA VAL A 35 3.61 4.84 -2.92
C VAL A 35 2.95 6.11 -3.44
N MET A 36 3.07 6.35 -4.74
CA MET A 36 2.50 7.52 -5.40
C MET A 36 1.45 7.10 -6.44
N TYR A 37 0.44 7.94 -6.62
CA TYR A 37 -0.54 7.81 -7.70
C TYR A 37 -0.94 9.21 -8.21
N PHE A 38 -0.83 9.42 -9.53
CA PHE A 38 -0.98 10.74 -10.18
C PHE A 38 -0.29 11.88 -9.41
N GLY A 39 1.01 11.73 -9.08
CA GLY A 39 1.78 12.79 -8.43
C GLY A 39 1.43 13.08 -6.96
N ARG A 40 0.57 12.26 -6.32
CA ARG A 40 0.23 12.36 -4.90
C ARG A 40 0.79 11.19 -4.12
N LEU A 41 1.28 11.45 -2.91
CA LEU A 41 1.64 10.40 -1.95
C LEU A 41 0.37 9.74 -1.43
N MET A 42 0.22 8.46 -1.69
CA MET A 42 -0.90 7.65 -1.23
C MET A 42 -0.59 7.00 0.12
N GLU A 43 0.65 6.54 0.29
CA GLU A 43 1.07 5.81 1.48
C GLU A 43 2.59 5.88 1.66
N ILE A 44 3.06 5.96 2.90
CA ILE A 44 4.46 5.79 3.26
C ILE A 44 4.57 5.03 4.57
N ALA A 45 5.47 4.05 4.64
CA ALA A 45 5.82 3.36 5.87
C ALA A 45 7.25 2.81 5.77
N ASP A 46 7.75 2.22 6.85
CA ASP A 46 8.88 1.29 6.72
C ASP A 46 8.47 0.13 5.80
N ARG A 47 9.47 -0.48 5.17
CA ARG A 47 9.26 -1.57 4.23
C ARG A 47 8.43 -2.70 4.85
N ASP A 48 8.75 -3.19 6.04
CA ASP A 48 8.12 -4.40 6.54
C ASP A 48 6.67 -4.16 6.91
N THR A 49 6.34 -3.00 7.47
CA THR A 49 4.97 -2.57 7.73
C THR A 49 4.16 -2.42 6.44
N LEU A 50 4.70 -1.75 5.41
CA LEU A 50 3.98 -1.54 4.15
C LEU A 50 3.57 -2.86 3.49
N TYR A 51 4.46 -3.86 3.48
CA TYR A 51 4.20 -5.15 2.84
C TYR A 51 3.30 -6.07 3.67
N LYS A 52 3.30 -5.91 5.01
CA LYS A 52 2.49 -6.73 5.91
C LYS A 52 1.08 -6.17 6.12
N ASN A 53 0.96 -4.85 6.21
CA ASN A 53 -0.28 -4.17 6.58
C ASN A 53 -0.49 -2.89 5.75
N PRO A 54 -0.59 -2.99 4.41
CA PRO A 54 -0.89 -1.83 3.57
C PRO A 54 -2.27 -1.24 3.89
N ARG A 55 -2.31 0.08 4.04
CA ARG A 55 -3.47 0.86 4.51
C ARG A 55 -4.21 1.60 3.39
N HIS A 56 -3.58 1.85 2.25
CA HIS A 56 -4.26 2.42 1.10
C HIS A 56 -4.76 1.30 0.17
N PRO A 57 -6.03 1.34 -0.31
CA PRO A 57 -6.57 0.34 -1.24
C PRO A 57 -5.73 0.17 -2.53
N TYR A 58 -5.13 1.26 -3.02
CA TYR A 58 -4.18 1.21 -4.14
C TYR A 58 -2.94 0.36 -3.81
N THR A 59 -2.27 0.60 -2.68
CA THR A 59 -1.09 -0.18 -2.25
C THR A 59 -1.43 -1.65 -2.07
N ARG A 60 -2.60 -1.95 -1.47
CA ARG A 60 -3.11 -3.33 -1.34
C ARG A 60 -3.21 -4.01 -2.69
N ALA A 61 -3.79 -3.34 -3.69
CA ALA A 61 -3.93 -3.88 -5.02
C ALA A 61 -2.59 -4.08 -5.74
N LEU A 62 -1.65 -3.12 -5.60
CA LEU A 62 -0.30 -3.28 -6.15
C LEU A 62 0.41 -4.50 -5.57
N LEU A 63 0.37 -4.67 -4.24
CA LEU A 63 1.01 -5.79 -3.56
C LEU A 63 0.34 -7.14 -3.85
N ALA A 64 -0.97 -7.15 -4.10
CA ALA A 64 -1.69 -8.35 -4.53
C ALA A 64 -1.30 -8.80 -5.95
N ALA A 65 -0.86 -7.86 -6.80
CA ALA A 65 -0.40 -8.14 -8.16
C ALA A 65 1.09 -8.57 -8.23
N VAL A 66 1.85 -8.48 -7.14
CA VAL A 66 3.25 -8.92 -7.09
C VAL A 66 3.31 -10.45 -7.04
N HIS A 67 3.96 -11.05 -8.02
CA HIS A 67 4.26 -12.48 -8.04
C HIS A 67 5.11 -12.86 -6.83
N ILE A 68 4.70 -13.93 -6.14
CA ILE A 68 5.52 -14.55 -5.12
C ILE A 68 6.32 -15.72 -5.70
N PRO A 69 7.57 -15.95 -5.24
CA PRO A 69 8.43 -16.97 -5.84
C PRO A 69 7.91 -18.41 -5.74
N ASP A 70 7.10 -18.73 -4.73
CA ASP A 70 6.53 -20.06 -4.55
C ASP A 70 5.31 -20.26 -5.48
N PRO A 71 5.39 -21.13 -6.51
CA PRO A 71 4.30 -21.32 -7.47
C PRO A 71 3.04 -21.93 -6.85
N ARG A 72 3.15 -22.66 -5.74
CA ARG A 72 1.99 -23.27 -5.06
C ARG A 72 1.20 -22.20 -4.32
N VAL A 73 1.89 -21.24 -3.70
CA VAL A 73 1.26 -20.12 -3.02
C VAL A 73 0.74 -19.12 -4.06
N GLU A 74 1.48 -18.88 -5.15
CA GLU A 74 1.05 -18.00 -6.25
C GLU A 74 -0.26 -18.48 -6.87
N ARG A 75 -0.39 -19.77 -7.20
CA ARG A 75 -1.65 -20.33 -7.75
C ARG A 75 -2.86 -20.19 -6.81
N ARG A 76 -2.62 -20.10 -5.50
CA ARG A 76 -3.69 -19.87 -4.51
C ARG A 76 -4.09 -18.40 -4.43
N ARG A 77 -3.21 -17.47 -4.84
CA ARG A 77 -3.54 -16.06 -4.96
C ARG A 77 -4.40 -15.85 -6.20
N ARG A 78 -5.58 -15.24 -6.02
CA ARG A 78 -6.45 -14.83 -7.12
C ARG A 78 -6.27 -13.34 -7.36
N ALA A 79 -5.13 -12.94 -7.94
CA ALA A 79 -4.94 -11.55 -8.32
C ALA A 79 -5.98 -11.16 -9.38
N ARG A 80 -6.86 -10.21 -9.08
CA ARG A 80 -7.83 -9.67 -10.03
C ARG A 80 -7.38 -8.28 -10.46
N PRO A 81 -7.49 -7.95 -11.76
CA PRO A 81 -7.27 -6.59 -12.22
C PRO A 81 -8.15 -5.60 -11.47
N LEU A 82 -7.58 -4.46 -11.09
CA LEU A 82 -8.34 -3.34 -10.55
C LEU A 82 -9.47 -2.94 -11.51
N PRO A 83 -10.67 -2.60 -10.99
CA PRO A 83 -11.78 -2.19 -11.82
C PRO A 83 -11.49 -0.85 -12.52
N GLY A 84 -12.13 -0.67 -13.67
CA GLY A 84 -12.08 0.58 -14.45
C GLY A 84 -10.74 0.82 -15.16
N GLU A 85 -10.77 1.75 -16.09
CA GLU A 85 -9.58 2.22 -16.82
C GLU A 85 -8.75 3.20 -15.99
N VAL A 86 -7.47 3.32 -16.34
CA VAL A 86 -6.57 4.31 -15.74
C VAL A 86 -6.97 5.70 -16.27
N PRO A 87 -7.31 6.68 -15.40
CA PRO A 87 -7.62 8.04 -15.85
C PRO A 87 -6.45 8.73 -16.56
N SER A 88 -6.75 9.81 -17.31
CA SER A 88 -5.69 10.64 -17.88
C SER A 88 -4.94 11.42 -16.80
N PRO A 89 -3.59 11.43 -16.78
CA PRO A 89 -2.82 12.27 -15.88
C PRO A 89 -3.08 13.78 -16.04
N SER A 90 -3.48 14.22 -17.24
CA SER A 90 -3.74 15.64 -17.54
C SER A 90 -5.04 16.16 -16.94
N ASN A 91 -5.98 15.27 -16.59
CA ASN A 91 -7.22 15.63 -15.92
C ASN A 91 -7.51 14.58 -14.83
N PRO A 92 -6.77 14.62 -13.71
CA PRO A 92 -6.91 13.63 -12.65
C PRO A 92 -8.28 13.75 -11.96
N PRO A 93 -8.81 12.65 -11.40
CA PRO A 93 -10.05 12.69 -10.63
C PRO A 93 -9.98 13.69 -9.47
N THR A 94 -11.13 14.29 -9.13
CA THR A 94 -11.28 15.15 -7.95
C THR A 94 -11.24 14.33 -6.66
N GLY A 95 -11.09 15.00 -5.52
CA GLY A 95 -11.05 14.33 -4.22
C GLY A 95 -9.89 13.35 -4.11
N CYS A 96 -10.16 12.11 -3.71
CA CYS A 96 -9.16 11.04 -3.71
C CYS A 96 -8.86 10.58 -5.15
N ARG A 97 -7.65 10.83 -5.65
CA ARG A 97 -7.27 10.49 -7.04
C ARG A 97 -7.50 9.03 -7.45
N PHE A 98 -7.62 8.11 -6.49
CA PHE A 98 -7.87 6.69 -6.73
C PHE A 98 -9.36 6.30 -6.70
N HIS A 99 -10.28 7.21 -6.38
CA HIS A 99 -11.69 6.89 -6.08
C HIS A 99 -12.41 6.17 -7.24
N THR A 100 -12.06 6.44 -8.49
CA THR A 100 -12.68 5.83 -9.68
C THR A 100 -12.35 4.34 -9.84
N ARG A 101 -11.30 3.86 -9.18
CA ARG A 101 -10.82 2.47 -9.25
C ARG A 101 -10.74 1.81 -7.87
N CYS A 102 -11.19 2.51 -6.82
CA CYS A 102 -11.05 2.09 -5.45
C CYS A 102 -12.11 1.03 -5.09
N PRO A 103 -11.73 -0.24 -4.87
CA PRO A 103 -12.71 -1.27 -4.51
C PRO A 103 -13.31 -1.04 -3.13
N LEU A 104 -12.57 -0.44 -2.20
CA LEU A 104 -13.10 -0.07 -0.89
C LEU A 104 -14.24 0.95 -1.04
N ARG A 105 -14.10 1.95 -1.93
CA ARG A 105 -15.18 2.92 -2.19
C ARG A 105 -16.43 2.21 -2.69
N GLU A 106 -16.28 1.25 -3.61
CA GLU A 106 -17.41 0.47 -4.12
C GLU A 106 -18.09 -0.33 -2.99
N TYR A 107 -17.29 -1.04 -2.20
CA TYR A 107 -17.77 -1.83 -1.05
C TYR A 107 -18.49 -0.99 0.00
N LEU A 108 -18.02 0.24 0.25
CA LEU A 108 -18.62 1.17 1.20
C LEU A 108 -19.86 1.91 0.67
N GLY A 109 -20.33 1.61 -0.54
CA GLY A 109 -21.51 2.28 -1.11
C GLY A 109 -21.22 3.67 -1.68
N ARG A 110 -20.01 3.90 -2.19
CA ARG A 110 -19.58 5.13 -2.87
C ARG A 110 -19.74 6.42 -2.05
N PRO A 111 -19.13 6.52 -0.86
CA PRO A 111 -19.14 7.74 -0.07
C PRO A 111 -18.66 8.95 -0.87
N ALA A 112 -19.43 10.05 -0.82
CA ALA A 112 -19.20 11.27 -1.60
C ALA A 112 -17.85 11.93 -1.27
N GLU A 113 -17.37 11.75 -0.04
CA GLU A 113 -16.11 12.29 0.47
C GLU A 113 -14.91 11.91 -0.41
N CYS A 114 -14.89 10.67 -0.93
CA CYS A 114 -13.83 10.18 -1.80
C CYS A 114 -13.76 10.93 -3.13
N GLU A 115 -14.86 11.52 -3.59
CA GLU A 115 -14.95 12.23 -4.87
C GLU A 115 -14.82 13.75 -4.69
N GLN A 116 -15.28 14.26 -3.55
CA GLN A 116 -15.39 15.70 -3.30
C GLN A 116 -14.20 16.26 -2.51
N VAL A 117 -13.58 15.47 -1.63
CA VAL A 117 -12.57 15.94 -0.68
C VAL A 117 -11.25 15.19 -0.91
N GLU A 118 -10.15 15.93 -1.09
CA GLU A 118 -8.82 15.34 -1.16
C GLU A 118 -8.45 14.80 0.25
N PRO A 119 -8.10 13.51 0.38
CA PRO A 119 -7.76 12.94 1.68
C PRO A 119 -6.47 13.53 2.22
N GLN A 120 -6.45 13.86 3.50
CA GLN A 120 -5.25 14.34 4.18
C GLN A 120 -4.21 13.22 4.27
N PHE A 121 -2.94 13.57 4.07
CA PHE A 121 -1.82 12.64 4.25
C PHE A 121 -1.40 12.57 5.73
N ARG A 122 -2.21 11.83 6.50
CA ARG A 122 -2.12 11.75 7.97
C ARG A 122 -1.33 10.53 8.43
N ASP A 123 -0.74 10.63 9.61
CA ASP A 123 -0.12 9.50 10.31
C ASP A 123 -1.21 8.65 10.97
N LEU A 124 -1.12 7.32 10.83
CA LEU A 124 -1.96 6.39 11.57
C LEU A 124 -1.26 5.94 12.84
N GLU A 125 -0.03 5.45 12.72
CA GLU A 125 0.81 4.99 13.82
C GLU A 125 2.25 4.74 13.32
N GLY A 126 3.25 5.01 14.16
CA GLY A 126 4.63 4.58 13.90
C GLY A 126 5.29 5.18 12.65
N GLY A 127 4.81 6.32 12.15
CA GLY A 127 5.29 6.93 10.90
C GLY A 127 4.64 6.36 9.63
N HIS A 128 3.62 5.51 9.78
CA HIS A 128 2.80 4.99 8.69
C HIS A 128 1.77 6.05 8.28
N ARG A 129 2.08 6.82 7.24
CA ARG A 129 1.18 7.87 6.75
C ARG A 129 0.43 7.45 5.51
N VAL A 130 -0.82 7.88 5.41
CA VAL A 130 -1.73 7.48 4.34
C VAL A 130 -2.66 8.62 3.95
N ALA A 131 -2.96 8.74 2.65
CA ALA A 131 -3.95 9.65 2.11
C ALA A 131 -5.22 8.86 1.77
N CYS A 132 -5.99 8.48 2.78
CA CYS A 132 -7.27 7.78 2.61
C CYS A 132 -8.26 8.17 3.71
N HIS A 133 -9.51 8.45 3.32
CA HIS A 133 -10.60 8.76 4.26
C HIS A 133 -10.95 7.56 5.15
N PHE A 134 -10.78 6.33 4.63
CA PHE A 134 -11.21 5.08 5.29
C PHE A 134 -10.03 4.11 5.50
N ALA A 135 -8.85 4.63 5.82
CA ALA A 135 -7.62 3.83 5.92
C ALA A 135 -7.74 2.67 6.94
N GLU A 136 -8.44 2.90 8.04
CA GLU A 136 -8.71 1.93 9.11
C GLU A 136 -9.56 0.76 8.63
N ARG A 137 -10.38 1.00 7.60
CA ARG A 137 -11.31 0.03 6.99
C ARG A 137 -10.74 -0.63 5.73
N SER A 138 -9.52 -0.28 5.34
CA SER A 138 -8.87 -0.86 4.15
C SER A 138 -8.74 -2.39 4.21
N GLY A 139 -8.67 -2.97 5.42
CA GLY A 139 -8.69 -4.41 5.67
C GLY A 139 -10.05 -5.09 5.51
N GLU A 140 -11.12 -4.36 5.17
CA GLU A 140 -12.42 -4.98 4.89
C GLU A 140 -12.52 -5.53 3.46
N VAL A 141 -11.63 -5.10 2.56
CA VAL A 141 -11.54 -5.58 1.18
C VAL A 141 -10.13 -6.06 0.87
N ASP A 142 -9.99 -7.23 0.26
CA ASP A 142 -8.68 -7.72 -0.21
C ASP A 142 -8.13 -6.84 -1.36
N GLY A 143 -6.89 -7.11 -1.79
CA GLY A 143 -6.28 -6.38 -2.92
C GLY A 143 -7.00 -6.56 -4.26
N ASN A 144 -8.01 -7.44 -4.33
CA ASN A 144 -8.82 -7.73 -5.52
C ASN A 144 -10.22 -7.09 -5.43
N GLY A 145 -10.53 -6.43 -4.31
CA GLY A 145 -11.81 -5.80 -4.05
C GLY A 145 -12.93 -6.74 -3.63
N LEU A 146 -12.59 -7.95 -3.16
CA LEU A 146 -13.54 -8.86 -2.53
C LEU A 146 -13.55 -8.60 -1.01
N PRO A 147 -14.70 -8.75 -0.32
CA PRO A 147 -14.73 -8.69 1.13
C PRO A 147 -13.71 -9.65 1.72
N GLU A 148 -12.82 -9.13 2.57
CA GLU A 148 -11.85 -9.98 3.25
C GLU A 148 -12.63 -10.84 4.25
N ALA A 149 -12.58 -12.17 4.11
CA ALA A 149 -13.37 -13.07 4.94
C ALA A 149 -13.13 -12.74 6.42
N ALA A 150 -14.21 -12.46 7.15
CA ALA A 150 -14.18 -12.14 8.58
C ALA A 150 -13.67 -13.35 9.39
N GLY A 151 -12.35 -13.56 9.42
CA GLY A 151 -11.81 -14.84 9.88
C GLY A 151 -10.30 -14.98 9.85
N GLN A 152 -9.55 -13.87 9.98
CA GLN A 152 -8.12 -13.89 10.35
C GLN A 152 -7.64 -12.49 10.75
N ARG A 153 -8.18 -11.95 11.86
CA ARG A 153 -7.49 -10.88 12.58
C ARG A 153 -6.17 -11.48 13.08
N ARG A 154 -5.05 -11.23 12.38
CA ARG A 154 -3.73 -11.45 12.98
C ARG A 154 -3.60 -10.44 14.10
N ALA A 155 -3.67 -10.95 15.32
CA ALA A 155 -3.44 -10.18 16.54
C ALA A 155 -2.12 -9.39 16.39
N GLY A 156 -2.23 -8.05 16.39
CA GLY A 156 -1.13 -7.22 16.83
C GLY A 156 -0.92 -7.54 18.30
N GLY A 157 0.15 -8.28 18.59
CA GLY A 157 0.48 -8.68 19.95
C GLY A 157 0.71 -7.44 20.81
N ALA A 158 -0.10 -7.32 21.85
CA ALA A 158 0.21 -6.46 22.99
C ALA A 158 1.57 -6.92 23.57
N VAL A 159 2.57 -6.04 23.53
CA VAL A 159 3.78 -6.22 24.31
C VAL A 159 3.41 -5.94 25.76
N ASN A 160 3.16 -7.01 26.51
CA ASN A 160 3.06 -6.97 27.96
C ASN A 160 4.49 -6.78 28.52
N VAL A 161 4.82 -5.55 28.92
CA VAL A 161 6.00 -5.31 29.77
C VAL A 161 5.53 -5.40 31.21
N GLY A 162 5.62 -6.61 31.79
CA GLY A 162 5.52 -6.81 33.23
C GLY A 162 6.85 -6.46 33.91
N PRO A 163 6.84 -5.99 35.18
CA PRO A 163 8.05 -5.54 35.86
C PRO A 163 8.79 -6.72 36.49
N LEU A 164 10.12 -6.73 36.35
CA LEU A 164 11.07 -7.31 37.28
C LEU A 164 12.17 -6.27 37.54
#